data_AF-A0A6P6EM42-F1
#
_entry.id   AF-A0A6P6EM42-F1
#
_cell.length_a   1.000
_cell.length_b   1.000
_cell.length_c   1.000
_cell.angle_alpha   90.00
_cell.angle_beta   90.00
_cell.angle_gamma   90.00
#
_symmetry.space_group_name_H-M   'P 1'
#
loop_
_entity.id
_entity.type
_entity.pdbx_description
1 polymer ?
#
loop_
_entity_poly.entity_id
_entity_poly.type
_entity_poly.pdbx_seq_one_letter_code
_entity_poly.pdbx_strand_id
1 'polypeptide(L)'
;MDGSLLFEFLFFIYLLVALFIQYINIYKTVWWYPYNHPASCTSLNFHLIDYHLAAFITVMLARRLVWALISEATKAGAASMIHYVVLISARLVLLTLCGWVLCWTLVNLFRSHSVLNLLFLGYPFGVYVPLCCFHQDSRAHLLLTDYNYVVQHQVVEESASTVGSLAKSKDFLSLLLESLKEQFNNATPIPTHSCPLSPDLIRNEVECLKADFNHRIKEVLFNSLFSAYYVAFLPLCFVKSTQYYDMRWSCEHLIMVWINAFVMLTTQLLPSKYCDLLHKSAAHLGKWQKLEHGSYSNAPQHIWSENTIWPQGVLVRHSRCLYRAMGPYNVAVPSDVSHARFYFLFHRPLRLLNLLILIEGSVVFYQLYSLLRSEKWNHTLSMALILFCNYYVLFKLLRDRIVLGRAYSYPLNSYELKVN
;
A
#
# COMPACT_ATOMS: atom_id res chain seq x y z
N MET A 1 14.97 13.24 5.12
CA MET A 1 14.88 11.80 5.44
C MET A 1 13.99 11.56 6.67
N ASP A 2 13.71 12.61 7.44
CA ASP A 2 12.92 12.61 8.70
C ASP A 2 11.43 12.26 8.53
N GLY A 3 10.91 12.28 7.30
CA GLY A 3 9.49 12.05 7.02
C GLY A 3 9.04 10.58 7.12
N SER A 4 9.94 9.60 6.98
CA SER A 4 9.53 8.18 7.00
C SER A 4 9.33 7.68 8.43
N LEU A 5 10.27 7.94 9.34
CA LEU A 5 10.15 7.56 10.75
C LEU A 5 9.01 8.31 11.46
N LEU A 6 8.85 9.60 11.20
CA LEU A 6 7.73 10.38 11.72
C LEU A 6 6.39 9.83 11.24
N PHE A 7 6.29 9.38 9.97
CA PHE A 7 5.08 8.72 9.47
C PHE A 7 4.80 7.43 10.24
N GLU A 8 5.79 6.55 10.40
CA GLU A 8 5.59 5.27 11.11
C GLU A 8 5.18 5.49 12.57
N PHE A 9 5.73 6.52 13.21
CA PHE A 9 5.36 6.90 14.57
C PHE A 9 3.91 7.39 14.64
N LEU A 10 3.49 8.29 13.75
CA LEU A 10 2.10 8.78 13.70
C LEU A 10 1.12 7.66 13.32
N PHE A 11 1.50 6.78 12.40
CA PHE A 11 0.71 5.61 12.04
C PHE A 11 0.56 4.65 13.21
N PHE A 12 1.62 4.41 13.98
CA PHE A 12 1.56 3.60 15.20
C PHE A 12 0.65 4.22 16.27
N ILE A 13 0.75 5.54 16.51
CA ILE A 13 -0.15 6.25 17.43
C ILE A 13 -1.61 6.10 16.98
N TYR A 14 -1.88 6.30 15.69
CA TYR A 14 -3.21 6.12 15.13
C TYR A 14 -3.76 4.71 15.40
N LEU A 15 -2.95 3.67 15.18
CA LEU A 15 -3.36 2.28 15.43
C LEU A 15 -3.60 2.01 16.92
N LEU A 16 -2.80 2.59 17.83
CA LEU A 16 -3.03 2.50 19.27
C LEU A 16 -4.33 3.19 19.69
N VAL A 17 -4.62 4.38 19.16
CA VAL A 17 -5.86 5.09 19.40
C VAL A 17 -7.05 4.27 18.90
N ALA A 18 -6.97 3.72 17.68
CA ALA A 18 -8.01 2.88 17.11
C ALA A 18 -8.23 1.58 17.90
N LEU A 19 -7.16 0.98 18.44
CA LEU A 19 -7.22 -0.20 19.30
C LEU A 19 -7.90 0.13 20.63
N PHE A 20 -7.48 1.22 21.27
CA PHE A 20 -8.07 1.71 22.51
C PHE A 20 -9.58 1.96 22.37
N ILE A 21 -9.99 2.57 21.24
CA ILE A 21 -11.39 2.79 20.91
C ILE A 21 -12.15 1.48 20.76
N GLN A 22 -11.55 0.47 20.12
CA GLN A 22 -12.18 -0.84 20.01
C GLN A 22 -12.40 -1.48 21.38
N TYR A 23 -11.43 -1.39 22.29
CA TYR A 23 -11.59 -1.84 23.68
C TYR A 23 -12.69 -1.07 24.42
N ILE A 24 -12.81 0.25 24.22
CA ILE A 24 -13.93 1.04 24.77
C ILE A 24 -15.27 0.50 24.27
N ASN A 25 -15.39 0.23 22.98
CA ASN A 25 -16.65 -0.20 22.37
C ASN A 25 -17.08 -1.60 22.84
N ILE A 26 -16.12 -2.48 23.16
CA ILE A 26 -16.38 -3.84 23.65
C ILE A 26 -16.67 -3.86 25.17
N TYR A 27 -15.85 -3.17 25.98
CA TYR A 27 -15.84 -3.31 27.44
C TYR A 27 -16.49 -2.14 28.19
N LYS A 28 -17.33 -1.35 27.50
CA LYS A 28 -18.07 -0.24 28.11
C LYS A 28 -18.91 -0.66 29.31
N THR A 29 -18.97 0.20 30.32
CA THR A 29 -19.88 0.06 31.47
C THR A 29 -20.89 1.19 31.52
N VAL A 30 -22.03 0.91 32.14
CA VAL A 30 -23.04 1.91 32.49
C VAL A 30 -22.68 2.43 33.88
N TRP A 31 -21.67 3.31 33.95
CA TRP A 31 -21.12 3.84 35.21
C TRP A 31 -22.12 4.64 36.07
N TRP A 32 -23.29 4.95 35.52
CA TRP A 32 -24.37 5.73 36.13
C TRP A 32 -25.58 4.88 36.58
N TYR A 33 -25.54 3.54 36.42
CA TYR A 33 -26.63 2.64 36.83
C TYR A 33 -26.45 2.16 38.30
N PRO A 34 -27.50 2.11 39.15
CA PRO A 34 -27.32 1.89 40.59
C PRO A 34 -27.19 0.40 40.99
N TYR A 35 -26.15 0.13 41.80
CA TYR A 35 -26.01 -0.80 42.94
C TYR A 35 -26.90 -2.06 43.05
N ASN A 36 -26.70 -3.10 42.23
CA ASN A 36 -27.07 -4.47 42.64
C ASN A 36 -26.02 -5.55 42.31
N HIS A 37 -24.92 -5.20 41.64
CA HIS A 37 -23.74 -6.06 41.40
C HIS A 37 -22.48 -5.18 41.47
N PRO A 38 -21.28 -5.71 41.82
CA PRO A 38 -20.16 -4.90 42.29
C PRO A 38 -19.87 -3.74 41.34
N ALA A 39 -19.97 -2.53 41.88
CA ALA A 39 -19.88 -1.28 41.15
C ALA A 39 -18.55 -1.21 40.40
N SER A 40 -18.60 -1.07 39.07
CA SER A 40 -17.44 -0.58 38.35
C SER A 40 -17.35 0.93 38.63
N CYS A 41 -16.47 1.33 39.55
CA CYS A 41 -16.09 2.73 39.77
C CYS A 41 -15.37 3.35 38.54
N THR A 42 -15.30 2.60 37.44
CA THR A 42 -14.60 2.91 36.20
C THR A 42 -15.56 2.76 35.02
N SER A 43 -15.43 3.64 34.01
CA SER A 43 -16.24 3.64 32.77
C SER A 43 -15.99 2.44 31.85
N LEU A 44 -14.99 1.60 32.17
CA LEU A 44 -14.65 0.37 31.47
C LEU A 44 -14.48 -0.79 32.45
N ASN A 45 -14.85 -1.99 32.01
CA ASN A 45 -14.59 -3.23 32.73
C ASN A 45 -13.15 -3.72 32.46
N PHE A 46 -12.17 -3.06 33.08
CA PHE A 46 -10.75 -3.41 32.91
C PHE A 46 -10.41 -4.86 33.27
N HIS A 47 -11.18 -5.48 34.17
CA HIS A 47 -10.99 -6.87 34.57
C HIS A 47 -11.35 -7.90 33.48
N LEU A 48 -12.14 -7.50 32.48
CA LEU A 48 -12.51 -8.35 31.35
C LEU A 48 -11.49 -8.28 30.20
N ILE A 49 -10.62 -7.26 30.20
CA ILE A 49 -9.62 -7.06 29.16
C ILE A 49 -8.48 -8.07 29.36
N ASP A 50 -8.21 -8.86 28.33
CA ASP A 50 -7.03 -9.71 28.29
C ASP A 50 -5.78 -8.86 27.98
N TYR A 51 -4.98 -8.61 29.01
CA TYR A 51 -3.73 -7.85 28.91
C TYR A 51 -2.68 -8.53 28.01
N HIS A 52 -2.66 -9.86 27.97
CA HIS A 52 -1.71 -10.57 27.12
C HIS A 52 -2.07 -10.40 25.64
N LEU A 53 -3.36 -10.42 25.31
CA LEU A 53 -3.83 -10.16 23.95
C LEU A 53 -3.55 -8.71 23.53
N ALA A 54 -3.87 -7.74 24.39
CA ALA A 54 -3.61 -6.33 24.10
C ALA A 54 -2.10 -6.05 23.89
N ALA A 55 -1.24 -6.65 24.72
CA ALA A 55 0.20 -6.56 24.58
C ALA A 55 0.69 -7.23 23.27
N PHE A 56 0.18 -8.41 22.94
CA PHE A 56 0.50 -9.09 21.68
C PHE A 56 0.14 -8.23 20.47
N ILE A 57 -1.09 -7.70 20.41
CA ILE A 57 -1.54 -6.81 19.34
C ILE A 57 -0.64 -5.59 19.25
N THR A 58 -0.33 -4.95 20.38
CA THR A 58 0.52 -3.75 20.43
C THR A 58 1.90 -4.01 19.84
N VAL A 59 2.55 -5.12 20.20
CA VAL A 59 3.87 -5.46 19.64
C VAL A 59 3.79 -5.79 18.14
N MET A 60 2.72 -6.48 17.70
CA MET A 60 2.50 -6.76 16.28
C MET A 60 2.29 -5.48 15.46
N LEU A 61 1.59 -4.47 15.99
CA LEU A 61 1.42 -3.16 15.36
C LEU A 61 2.73 -2.35 15.37
N ALA A 62 3.52 -2.47 16.44
CA ALA A 62 4.82 -1.79 16.58
C ALA A 62 5.89 -2.30 15.61
N ARG A 63 5.72 -3.47 14.97
CA ARG A 63 6.74 -4.09 14.12
C ARG A 63 7.32 -3.16 13.05
N ARG A 64 6.46 -2.38 12.37
CA ARG A 64 6.86 -1.47 11.28
C ARG A 64 7.67 -0.29 11.82
N LEU A 65 7.27 0.23 12.98
CA LEU A 65 8.00 1.27 13.69
C LEU A 65 9.37 0.77 14.18
N VAL A 66 9.41 -0.42 14.79
CA VAL A 66 10.66 -1.06 15.25
C VAL A 66 11.61 -1.26 14.07
N TRP A 67 11.12 -1.73 12.93
CA TRP A 67 11.94 -1.89 11.73
C TRP A 67 12.42 -0.55 11.15
N ALA A 68 11.56 0.47 11.11
CA ALA A 68 11.94 1.81 10.67
C ALA A 68 13.06 2.39 11.56
N LEU A 69 12.97 2.21 12.88
CA LEU A 69 14.01 2.60 13.84
C LEU A 69 15.32 1.85 13.59
N ILE A 70 15.26 0.54 13.30
CA ILE A 70 16.45 -0.27 13.00
C ILE A 70 17.11 0.19 11.68
N SER A 71 16.31 0.42 10.64
CA SER A 71 16.80 0.73 9.29
C SER A 71 17.35 2.15 9.16
N GLU A 72 16.68 3.15 9.73
CA GLU A 72 17.12 4.56 9.66
C GLU A 72 18.46 4.74 10.35
N ALA A 73 18.60 4.11 11.51
CA ALA A 73 19.78 4.29 12.30
C ALA A 73 21.01 3.56 11.68
N THR A 74 20.81 2.60 10.77
CA THR A 74 21.91 1.92 10.04
C THR A 74 22.56 2.89 9.06
N LYS A 75 21.79 3.85 8.54
CA LYS A 75 22.26 4.89 7.61
C LYS A 75 22.99 6.03 8.32
N ALA A 76 22.69 6.27 9.60
CA ALA A 76 23.32 7.33 10.40
C ALA A 76 24.75 6.99 10.90
N GLY A 77 25.29 5.82 10.55
CA GLY A 77 26.54 5.25 11.10
C GLY A 77 27.86 5.95 10.72
N ALA A 78 27.84 7.13 10.10
CA ALA A 78 29.06 7.77 9.60
C ALA A 78 29.74 8.77 10.57
N ALA A 79 29.13 9.12 11.70
CA ALA A 79 29.61 10.25 12.52
C ALA A 79 30.51 9.88 13.72
N SER A 80 30.35 8.72 14.36
CA SER A 80 31.31 8.20 15.38
C SER A 80 31.10 6.72 15.71
N MET A 81 32.21 5.98 15.92
CA MET A 81 32.23 4.56 16.30
C MET A 81 31.44 4.26 17.58
N ILE A 82 31.53 5.13 18.58
CA ILE A 82 30.85 4.95 19.88
C ILE A 82 29.33 5.10 19.70
N HIS A 83 28.88 6.13 18.99
CA HIS A 83 27.45 6.33 18.72
C HIS A 83 26.88 5.17 17.89
N TYR A 84 27.65 4.64 16.94
CA TYR A 84 27.27 3.46 16.16
C TYR A 84 27.11 2.19 17.02
N VAL A 85 28.06 1.91 17.92
CA VAL A 85 28.00 0.74 18.82
C VAL A 85 26.84 0.85 19.81
N VAL A 86 26.67 2.02 20.47
CA VAL A 86 25.54 2.27 21.38
C VAL A 86 24.23 2.05 20.66
N LEU A 87 24.11 2.56 19.45
CA LEU A 87 22.88 2.51 18.70
C LEU A 87 22.56 1.09 18.18
N ILE A 88 23.57 0.29 17.79
CA ILE A 88 23.37 -1.14 17.49
C ILE A 88 22.95 -1.92 18.73
N SER A 89 23.60 -1.67 19.88
CA SER A 89 23.25 -2.35 21.12
C SER A 89 21.82 -2.07 21.53
N ALA A 90 21.36 -0.81 21.43
CA ALA A 90 19.99 -0.41 21.70
C ALA A 90 18.97 -1.12 20.79
N ARG A 91 19.32 -1.39 19.53
CA ARG A 91 18.44 -2.14 18.61
C ARG A 91 18.36 -3.62 18.94
N LEU A 92 19.48 -4.24 19.27
CA LEU A 92 19.48 -5.65 19.64
C LEU A 92 18.68 -5.84 20.93
N VAL A 93 18.81 -4.93 21.89
CA VAL A 93 17.95 -4.87 23.07
C VAL A 93 16.47 -4.67 22.68
N LEU A 94 16.14 -3.72 21.80
CA LEU A 94 14.75 -3.49 21.39
C LEU A 94 14.14 -4.72 20.70
N LEU A 95 14.87 -5.35 19.78
CA LEU A 95 14.39 -6.52 19.04
C LEU A 95 14.25 -7.75 19.95
N THR A 96 15.24 -7.99 20.82
CA THR A 96 15.16 -9.08 21.81
C THR A 96 14.02 -8.84 22.80
N LEU A 97 13.79 -7.59 23.26
CA LEU A 97 12.67 -7.24 24.12
C LEU A 97 11.33 -7.47 23.42
N CYS A 98 11.15 -6.98 22.18
CA CYS A 98 9.93 -7.22 21.42
C CYS A 98 9.68 -8.71 21.19
N GLY A 99 10.72 -9.48 20.82
CA GLY A 99 10.62 -10.93 20.65
C GLY A 99 10.30 -11.66 21.95
N TRP A 100 10.92 -11.25 23.06
CA TRP A 100 10.63 -11.78 24.40
C TRP A 100 9.18 -11.53 24.81
N VAL A 101 8.69 -10.30 24.67
CA VAL A 101 7.30 -9.94 24.99
C VAL A 101 6.31 -10.70 24.10
N LEU A 102 6.60 -10.85 22.80
CA LEU A 102 5.78 -11.67 21.90
C LEU A 102 5.72 -13.13 22.36
N CYS A 103 6.87 -13.74 22.67
CA CYS A 103 6.92 -15.13 23.14
C CYS A 103 6.18 -15.29 24.47
N TRP A 104 6.43 -14.38 25.42
CA TRP A 104 5.78 -14.37 26.73
C TRP A 104 4.26 -14.25 26.63
N THR A 105 3.77 -13.29 25.83
CA THR A 105 2.33 -13.12 25.60
C THR A 105 1.74 -14.33 24.90
N LEU A 106 2.41 -14.87 23.88
CA LEU A 106 1.95 -16.04 23.14
C LEU A 106 1.81 -17.27 24.06
N VAL A 107 2.82 -17.57 24.90
CA VAL A 107 2.77 -18.68 25.86
C VAL A 107 1.60 -18.52 26.83
N ASN A 108 1.34 -17.30 27.31
CA ASN A 108 0.21 -17.05 28.20
C ASN A 108 -1.15 -17.18 27.47
N LEU A 109 -1.26 -16.72 26.21
CA LEU A 109 -2.46 -16.95 25.41
C LEU A 109 -2.71 -18.45 25.18
N PHE A 110 -1.66 -19.24 24.93
CA PHE A 110 -1.76 -20.70 24.79
C PHE A 110 -2.24 -21.38 26.07
N ARG A 111 -1.94 -20.82 27.25
CA ARG A 111 -2.42 -21.34 28.54
C ARG A 111 -3.86 -20.93 28.84
N SER A 112 -4.27 -19.75 28.37
CA SER A 112 -5.56 -19.16 28.73
C SER A 112 -6.68 -19.41 27.72
N HIS A 113 -6.37 -19.66 26.45
CA HIS A 113 -7.35 -19.78 25.36
C HIS A 113 -7.23 -21.09 24.58
N SER A 114 -8.32 -21.48 23.91
CA SER A 114 -8.35 -22.66 23.05
C SER A 114 -7.49 -22.47 21.80
N VAL A 115 -6.94 -23.58 21.28
CA VAL A 115 -6.10 -23.59 20.07
C VAL A 115 -6.82 -22.97 18.86
N LEU A 116 -8.15 -23.12 18.77
CA LEU A 116 -8.95 -22.50 17.71
C LEU A 116 -8.90 -20.97 17.76
N ASN A 117 -8.96 -20.37 18.95
CA ASN A 117 -8.85 -18.92 19.09
C ASN A 117 -7.44 -18.42 18.71
N LEU A 118 -6.43 -19.24 19.01
CA LEU A 118 -5.04 -18.94 18.67
C LEU A 118 -4.75 -19.02 17.16
N LEU A 119 -5.50 -19.81 16.39
CA LEU A 119 -5.39 -19.82 14.92
C LEU A 119 -5.75 -18.46 14.31
N PHE A 120 -6.62 -17.67 14.94
CA PHE A 120 -6.94 -16.32 14.47
C PHE A 120 -5.73 -15.38 14.55
N LEU A 121 -4.81 -15.54 15.51
CA LEU A 121 -3.59 -14.72 15.55
C LEU A 121 -2.77 -14.87 14.25
N GLY A 122 -2.70 -16.09 13.71
CA GLY A 122 -1.92 -16.41 12.51
C GLY A 122 -2.64 -16.17 11.18
N TYR A 123 -3.94 -15.85 11.19
CA TYR A 123 -4.76 -15.87 9.98
C TYR A 123 -4.25 -14.96 8.84
N PRO A 124 -3.84 -13.69 9.09
CA PRO A 124 -3.30 -12.84 8.03
C PRO A 124 -2.03 -13.40 7.37
N PHE A 125 -1.22 -14.15 8.12
CA PHE A 125 -0.02 -14.82 7.59
C PHE A 125 -0.38 -16.06 6.78
N GLY A 126 -1.33 -16.87 7.27
CA GLY A 126 -1.79 -18.09 6.61
C GLY A 126 -2.48 -17.85 5.27
N VAL A 127 -3.18 -16.72 5.10
CA VAL A 127 -3.84 -16.34 3.83
C VAL A 127 -2.89 -15.62 2.88
N TYR A 128 -2.01 -14.76 3.41
CA TYR A 128 -1.15 -13.90 2.59
C TYR A 128 0.00 -14.66 1.92
N VAL A 129 0.67 -15.55 2.65
CA VAL A 129 1.84 -16.28 2.15
C VAL A 129 1.48 -17.10 0.90
N PRO A 130 0.38 -17.88 0.87
CA PRO A 130 -0.04 -18.57 -0.36
C PRO A 130 -0.38 -17.61 -1.50
N LEU A 131 -1.11 -16.52 -1.24
CA LEU A 131 -1.52 -15.56 -2.27
C LEU A 131 -0.31 -14.88 -2.94
N CYS A 132 0.73 -14.55 -2.16
CA CYS A 132 1.97 -14.01 -2.70
C CYS A 132 2.77 -15.05 -3.49
N CYS A 133 2.91 -16.27 -2.96
CA CYS A 133 3.59 -17.36 -3.66
C CYS A 133 2.92 -17.66 -5.02
N PHE A 134 1.60 -17.86 -5.05
CA PHE A 134 0.86 -18.13 -6.29
C PHE A 134 0.99 -17.01 -7.33
N HIS A 135 1.00 -15.75 -6.90
CA HIS A 135 1.17 -14.63 -7.81
C HIS A 135 2.62 -14.52 -8.33
N GLN A 136 3.62 -14.85 -7.51
CA GLN A 136 5.02 -14.80 -7.91
C GLN A 136 5.36 -15.94 -8.89
N ASP A 137 4.82 -17.14 -8.64
CA ASP A 137 4.97 -18.31 -9.52
C ASP A 137 4.32 -18.09 -10.89
N SER A 138 3.13 -17.48 -10.93
CA SER A 138 2.46 -17.13 -12.20
C SER A 138 3.30 -16.18 -13.07
N ARG A 139 4.11 -15.32 -12.44
CA ARG A 139 4.93 -14.32 -13.12
C ARG A 139 6.30 -14.86 -13.52
N ALA A 140 6.90 -15.73 -12.71
CA ALA A 140 8.09 -16.48 -13.08
C ALA A 140 7.81 -17.37 -14.31
N HIS A 141 6.64 -17.99 -14.37
CA HIS A 141 6.21 -18.74 -15.55
C HIS A 141 6.09 -17.86 -16.81
N LEU A 142 5.50 -16.66 -16.71
CA LEU A 142 5.36 -15.70 -17.82
C LEU A 142 6.72 -15.16 -18.31
N LEU A 143 7.63 -14.81 -17.39
CA LEU A 143 8.97 -14.34 -17.76
C LEU A 143 9.85 -15.46 -18.34
N LEU A 144 9.70 -16.70 -17.86
CA LEU A 144 10.36 -17.86 -18.46
C LEU A 144 9.79 -18.23 -19.83
N THR A 145 8.50 -17.96 -20.08
CA THR A 145 7.91 -18.17 -21.42
C THR A 145 8.37 -17.10 -22.40
N ASP A 146 8.45 -15.83 -22.00
CA ASP A 146 9.05 -14.78 -22.84
C ASP A 146 10.54 -15.04 -23.11
N TYR A 147 11.29 -15.52 -22.11
CA TYR A 147 12.70 -15.86 -22.28
C TYR A 147 12.90 -17.09 -23.18
N ASN A 148 12.09 -18.15 -23.01
CA ASN A 148 12.15 -19.32 -23.88
C ASN A 148 11.67 -19.05 -25.30
N TYR A 149 10.74 -18.10 -25.51
CA TYR A 149 10.30 -17.70 -26.85
C TYR A 149 11.38 -16.90 -27.59
N VAL A 150 12.14 -16.06 -26.86
CA VAL A 150 13.30 -15.34 -27.40
C VAL A 150 14.48 -16.28 -27.69
N VAL A 151 14.70 -17.31 -26.87
CA VAL A 151 15.79 -18.28 -27.05
C VAL A 151 15.49 -19.29 -28.18
N GLN A 152 14.23 -19.66 -28.42
CA GLN A 152 13.87 -20.61 -29.49
C GLN A 152 14.16 -20.07 -30.90
N HIS A 153 14.22 -18.75 -31.09
CA HIS A 153 14.47 -18.14 -32.41
C HIS A 153 15.96 -17.91 -32.73
N GLN A 154 16.87 -18.21 -31.78
CA GLN A 154 18.33 -18.06 -31.95
C GLN A 154 19.12 -19.37 -31.87
N VAL A 155 18.47 -20.50 -31.62
CA VAL A 155 19.14 -21.81 -31.48
C VAL A 155 18.52 -22.84 -32.44
N VAL A 156 18.62 -22.56 -33.74
CA VAL A 156 18.62 -23.60 -34.77
C VAL A 156 19.96 -23.50 -35.50
N GLU A 157 21.03 -23.81 -34.77
CA GLU A 157 22.24 -24.46 -35.28
C GLU A 157 23.20 -24.64 -34.09
N GLU A 158 23.87 -25.80 -34.07
CA GLU A 158 24.92 -26.21 -33.14
C GLU A 158 24.54 -26.79 -31.77
N SER A 159 24.47 -28.13 -31.82
CA SER A 159 25.18 -29.06 -30.94
C SER A 159 24.48 -29.53 -29.66
N ALA A 160 24.09 -30.80 -29.73
CA ALA A 160 23.78 -31.67 -28.62
C ALA A 160 25.03 -31.90 -27.75
N SER A 161 24.90 -31.70 -26.44
CA SER A 161 25.46 -32.51 -25.34
C SER A 161 25.81 -31.65 -24.13
N THR A 162 24.92 -31.59 -23.13
CA THR A 162 25.24 -31.82 -21.70
C THR A 162 24.02 -31.53 -20.82
N VAL A 163 23.38 -32.62 -20.40
CA VAL A 163 22.89 -32.90 -19.04
C VAL A 163 22.33 -31.73 -18.22
N GLY A 164 20.99 -31.65 -18.22
CA GLY A 164 20.15 -31.45 -17.03
C GLY A 164 20.59 -30.46 -15.95
N SER A 165 20.14 -29.21 -16.05
CA SER A 165 19.88 -28.38 -14.86
C SER A 165 18.37 -28.29 -14.65
N LEU A 166 17.85 -29.22 -13.84
CA LEU A 166 16.52 -29.18 -13.27
C LEU A 166 16.29 -27.81 -12.61
N ALA A 167 15.29 -27.08 -13.09
CA ALA A 167 14.79 -25.84 -12.51
C ALA A 167 14.56 -26.03 -11.00
N LYS A 168 15.48 -25.50 -10.19
CA LYS A 168 15.43 -25.59 -8.73
C LYS A 168 14.32 -24.64 -8.26
N SER A 169 13.21 -25.19 -7.81
CA SER A 169 12.11 -24.41 -7.23
C SER A 169 12.69 -23.50 -6.15
N LYS A 170 12.42 -22.20 -6.24
CA LYS A 170 12.77 -21.24 -5.19
C LYS A 170 12.14 -21.78 -3.88
N ASP A 171 12.98 -22.21 -2.93
CA ASP A 171 12.51 -22.93 -1.74
C ASP A 171 11.44 -22.11 -1.03
N PHE A 172 10.31 -22.71 -0.69
CA PHE A 172 9.17 -22.04 -0.03
C PHE A 172 9.60 -21.21 1.20
N LEU A 173 10.67 -21.62 1.91
CA LEU A 173 11.28 -20.87 2.99
C LEU A 173 11.96 -19.58 2.54
N SER A 174 12.59 -19.57 1.36
CA SER A 174 13.15 -18.36 0.78
C SER A 174 12.05 -17.38 0.38
N LEU A 175 10.91 -17.87 -0.13
CA LEU A 175 9.73 -17.05 -0.45
C LEU A 175 9.02 -16.55 0.81
N LEU A 176 8.95 -17.36 1.87
CA LEU A 176 8.47 -16.95 3.18
C LEU A 176 9.37 -15.88 3.80
N LEU A 177 10.69 -16.06 3.73
CA LEU A 177 11.67 -15.10 4.22
C LEU A 177 11.62 -13.81 3.39
N GLU A 178 11.43 -13.90 2.08
CA GLU A 178 11.28 -12.77 1.17
C GLU A 178 9.96 -12.04 1.44
N SER A 179 8.86 -12.76 1.67
CA SER A 179 7.56 -12.19 2.08
C SER A 179 7.60 -11.55 3.46
N LEU A 180 8.26 -12.19 4.44
CA LEU A 180 8.51 -11.57 5.76
C LEU A 180 9.39 -10.33 5.60
N LYS A 181 10.45 -10.41 4.80
CA LYS A 181 11.36 -9.28 4.52
C LYS A 181 10.64 -8.13 3.82
N GLU A 182 9.69 -8.41 2.92
CA GLU A 182 8.77 -7.43 2.33
C GLU A 182 7.82 -6.84 3.37
N GLN A 183 7.30 -7.64 4.30
CA GLN A 183 6.50 -7.14 5.43
C GLN A 183 7.26 -6.22 6.38
N PHE A 184 8.58 -6.33 6.41
CA PHE A 184 9.45 -5.44 7.18
C PHE A 184 9.96 -4.25 6.34
N ASN A 185 10.24 -4.40 5.04
CA ASN A 185 10.90 -3.36 4.22
C ASN A 185 9.96 -2.34 3.57
N ASN A 186 9.89 -1.13 4.12
CA ASN A 186 9.09 -0.02 3.54
C ASN A 186 9.84 0.89 2.54
N ALA A 187 10.98 0.49 1.96
CA ALA A 187 11.77 1.43 1.14
C ALA A 187 12.48 0.78 -0.05
N THR A 188 11.72 0.44 -1.09
CA THR A 188 12.31 0.36 -2.43
C THR A 188 12.67 1.78 -2.89
N PRO A 189 13.94 2.04 -3.27
CA PRO A 189 14.34 3.36 -3.72
C PRO A 189 13.49 3.78 -4.92
N ILE A 190 13.06 5.04 -4.94
CA ILE A 190 12.32 5.60 -6.07
C ILE A 190 13.24 5.53 -7.30
N PRO A 191 12.85 4.85 -8.39
CA PRO A 191 13.64 4.82 -9.61
C PRO A 191 13.86 6.24 -10.14
N THR A 192 15.07 6.55 -10.58
CA THR A 192 15.38 7.84 -11.19
C THR A 192 14.92 7.85 -12.65
N HIS A 193 14.03 8.79 -13.01
CA HIS A 193 13.62 8.99 -14.41
C HIS A 193 14.86 9.31 -15.24
N SER A 194 15.14 8.50 -16.26
CA SER A 194 16.24 8.72 -17.17
C SER A 194 15.66 8.99 -18.54
N CYS A 195 15.11 10.19 -18.80
CA CYS A 195 14.35 10.56 -20.02
C CYS A 195 14.94 9.89 -21.28
N PRO A 196 14.49 8.68 -21.66
CA PRO A 196 15.21 7.91 -22.67
C PRO A 196 14.75 8.41 -24.03
N LEU A 197 15.68 8.57 -24.97
CA LEU A 197 15.37 8.95 -26.34
C LEU A 197 14.95 7.74 -27.20
N SER A 198 15.19 6.51 -26.75
CA SER A 198 14.83 5.30 -27.50
C SER A 198 13.46 4.74 -27.09
N PRO A 199 12.62 4.35 -28.08
CA PRO A 199 11.30 3.76 -27.85
C PRO A 199 11.30 2.54 -26.93
N ASP A 200 12.28 1.65 -27.08
CA ASP A 200 12.32 0.39 -26.34
C ASP A 200 12.68 0.58 -24.86
N LEU A 201 13.55 1.55 -24.57
CA LEU A 201 13.87 1.92 -23.19
C LEU A 201 12.67 2.56 -22.49
N ILE A 202 11.89 3.40 -23.17
CA ILE A 202 10.66 3.98 -22.62
C ILE A 202 9.64 2.88 -22.28
N ARG A 203 9.46 1.89 -23.17
CA ARG A 203 8.57 0.76 -22.90
C ARG A 203 9.03 -0.07 -21.71
N ASN A 204 10.32 -0.38 -21.65
CA ASN A 204 10.90 -1.14 -20.54
C ASN A 204 10.79 -0.39 -19.20
N GLU A 205 11.03 0.93 -19.20
CA GLU A 205 10.84 1.78 -18.02
C GLU A 205 9.39 1.75 -17.53
N VAL A 206 8.40 1.87 -18.44
CA VAL A 206 6.98 1.79 -18.10
C VAL A 206 6.60 0.41 -17.54
N GLU A 207 7.12 -0.67 -18.11
CA GLU A 207 6.88 -2.03 -17.61
C GLU A 207 7.45 -2.22 -16.19
N CYS A 208 8.66 -1.71 -15.94
CA CYS A 208 9.28 -1.71 -14.62
C CYS A 208 8.47 -0.88 -13.62
N LEU A 209 8.07 0.34 -13.98
CA LEU A 209 7.26 1.21 -13.12
C LEU A 209 5.87 0.65 -12.85
N LYS A 210 5.24 -0.01 -13.82
CA LYS A 210 3.98 -0.73 -13.65
C LYS A 210 4.14 -1.87 -12.64
N ALA A 211 5.23 -2.63 -12.73
CA ALA A 211 5.54 -3.71 -11.80
C ALA A 211 5.74 -3.18 -10.37
N ASP A 212 6.51 -2.10 -10.22
CA ASP A 212 6.77 -1.44 -8.93
C ASP A 212 5.49 -0.85 -8.34
N PHE A 213 4.68 -0.14 -9.13
CA PHE A 213 3.39 0.39 -8.69
C PHE A 213 2.46 -0.72 -8.18
N ASN A 214 2.33 -1.81 -8.93
CA ASN A 214 1.50 -2.95 -8.52
C ASN A 214 2.01 -3.62 -7.24
N HIS A 215 3.33 -3.69 -7.06
CA HIS A 215 3.93 -4.21 -5.84
C HIS A 215 3.61 -3.32 -4.64
N ARG A 216 3.82 -2.00 -4.76
CA ARG A 216 3.48 -1.01 -3.73
C ARG A 216 2.00 -1.05 -3.35
N ILE A 217 1.09 -1.14 -4.32
CA ILE A 217 -0.36 -1.21 -4.03
C ILE A 217 -0.73 -2.50 -3.30
N LYS A 218 -0.13 -3.64 -3.64
CA LYS A 218 -0.35 -4.90 -2.90
C LYS A 218 0.15 -4.79 -1.46
N GLU A 219 1.33 -4.19 -1.27
CA GLU A 219 1.89 -3.94 0.05
C GLU A 219 0.98 -3.04 0.89
N VAL A 220 0.46 -1.95 0.30
CA VAL A 220 -0.53 -1.06 0.94
C VAL A 220 -1.77 -1.85 1.36
N LEU A 221 -2.36 -2.63 0.44
CA LEU A 221 -3.60 -3.39 0.70
C LEU A 221 -3.39 -4.41 1.81
N PHE A 222 -2.27 -5.12 1.78
CA PHE A 222 -1.96 -6.09 2.82
C PHE A 222 -1.74 -5.43 4.17
N ASN A 223 -0.92 -4.38 4.24
CA ASN A 223 -0.60 -3.72 5.50
C ASN A 223 -1.82 -2.99 6.09
N SER A 224 -2.72 -2.45 5.27
CA SER A 224 -3.97 -1.84 5.76
C SER A 224 -4.93 -2.90 6.28
N LEU A 225 -5.10 -4.02 5.57
CA LEU A 225 -5.92 -5.15 6.02
C LEU A 225 -5.38 -5.78 7.30
N PHE A 226 -4.07 -5.99 7.38
CA PHE A 226 -3.41 -6.48 8.57
C PHE A 226 -3.70 -5.57 9.77
N SER A 227 -3.56 -4.26 9.57
CA SER A 227 -3.78 -3.27 10.61
C SER A 227 -5.22 -3.31 11.11
N ALA A 228 -6.20 -3.31 10.20
CA ALA A 228 -7.62 -3.41 10.53
C ALA A 228 -7.97 -4.73 11.22
N TYR A 229 -7.38 -5.84 10.78
CA TYR A 229 -7.55 -7.17 11.37
C TYR A 229 -7.13 -7.17 12.83
N TYR A 230 -5.90 -6.72 13.12
CA TYR A 230 -5.35 -6.75 14.49
C TYR A 230 -5.98 -5.71 15.41
N VAL A 231 -6.36 -4.54 14.88
CA VAL A 231 -6.93 -3.45 15.67
C VAL A 231 -8.41 -3.66 15.98
N ALA A 232 -9.21 -4.06 14.99
CA ALA A 232 -10.66 -4.05 15.11
C ALA A 232 -11.28 -5.45 15.14
N PHE A 233 -10.79 -6.40 14.32
CA PHE A 233 -11.38 -7.75 14.27
C PHE A 233 -10.87 -8.68 15.37
N LEU A 234 -9.56 -8.75 15.58
CA LEU A 234 -8.95 -9.70 16.50
C LEU A 234 -9.44 -9.55 17.96
N PRO A 235 -9.62 -8.33 18.52
CA PRO A 235 -10.21 -8.17 19.84
C PRO A 235 -11.61 -8.81 19.96
N LEU A 236 -12.40 -8.83 18.88
CA LEU A 236 -13.77 -9.40 18.85
C LEU A 236 -13.76 -10.92 18.96
N CYS A 237 -12.76 -11.58 18.37
CA CYS A 237 -12.62 -13.04 18.43
C CYS A 237 -12.35 -13.55 19.85
N PHE A 238 -11.82 -12.70 20.72
CA PHE A 238 -11.47 -13.03 22.11
C PHE A 238 -12.50 -12.53 23.13
N VAL A 239 -13.62 -11.95 22.68
CA VAL A 239 -14.71 -11.53 23.55
C VAL A 239 -15.44 -12.76 24.09
N LYS A 240 -15.67 -12.78 25.41
CA LYS A 240 -16.48 -13.83 26.06
C LYS A 240 -17.92 -13.79 25.54
N SER A 241 -18.52 -14.94 25.32
CA SER A 241 -19.90 -15.08 24.80
C SER A 241 -20.98 -14.39 25.64
N THR A 242 -20.67 -14.07 26.90
CA THR A 242 -21.57 -13.38 27.84
C THR A 242 -21.55 -11.86 27.74
N GLN A 243 -20.60 -11.27 26.99
CA GLN A 243 -20.46 -9.82 26.87
C GLN A 243 -21.26 -9.29 25.66
N TYR A 244 -22.24 -8.43 25.92
CA TYR A 244 -23.02 -7.78 24.88
C TYR A 244 -22.29 -6.54 24.33
N TYR A 245 -22.04 -6.52 23.02
CA TYR A 245 -21.49 -5.37 22.30
C TYR A 245 -22.27 -5.10 21.01
N ASP A 246 -22.15 -3.88 20.49
CA ASP A 246 -22.83 -3.47 19.26
C ASP A 246 -22.03 -3.91 18.04
N MET A 247 -22.44 -5.02 17.42
CA MET A 247 -21.76 -5.59 16.26
C MET A 247 -21.73 -4.63 15.07
N ARG A 248 -22.79 -3.84 14.87
CA ARG A 248 -22.84 -2.88 13.76
C ARG A 248 -21.78 -1.80 13.92
N TRP A 249 -21.70 -1.21 15.11
CA TRP A 249 -20.71 -0.17 15.40
C TRP A 249 -19.28 -0.70 15.29
N SER A 250 -19.05 -1.94 15.72
CA SER A 250 -17.74 -2.59 15.57
C SER A 250 -17.38 -2.84 14.10
N CYS A 251 -18.34 -3.22 13.26
CA CYS A 251 -18.12 -3.37 11.82
C CYS A 251 -17.85 -2.01 11.15
N GLU A 252 -18.57 -0.96 11.54
CA GLU A 252 -18.31 0.40 11.08
C GLU A 252 -16.89 0.85 11.47
N HIS A 253 -16.46 0.59 12.71
CA HIS A 253 -15.09 0.85 13.17
C HIS A 253 -14.04 0.10 12.35
N LEU A 254 -14.26 -1.20 12.09
CA LEU A 254 -13.36 -2.01 11.26
C LEU A 254 -13.16 -1.40 9.86
N ILE A 255 -14.26 -1.00 9.20
CA ILE A 255 -14.22 -0.41 7.85
C ILE A 255 -13.50 0.94 7.89
N MET A 256 -13.81 1.80 8.87
CA MET A 256 -13.15 3.10 9.02
C MET A 256 -11.65 2.94 9.24
N VAL A 257 -11.24 2.03 10.15
CA VAL A 257 -9.83 1.78 10.44
C VAL A 257 -9.09 1.31 9.19
N TRP A 258 -9.71 0.42 8.42
CA TRP A 258 -9.15 -0.09 7.16
C TRP A 258 -8.97 0.99 6.11
N ILE A 259 -10.00 1.81 5.84
CA ILE A 259 -9.92 2.88 4.83
C ILE A 259 -8.88 3.92 5.22
N ASN A 260 -8.89 4.39 6.46
CA ASN A 260 -7.91 5.35 6.96
C ASN A 260 -6.48 4.79 6.87
N ALA A 261 -6.26 3.54 7.29
CA ALA A 261 -4.95 2.90 7.20
C ALA A 261 -4.51 2.76 5.74
N PHE A 262 -5.42 2.41 4.83
CA PHE A 262 -5.18 2.34 3.39
C PHE A 262 -4.75 3.71 2.84
N VAL A 263 -5.46 4.79 3.18
CA VAL A 263 -5.11 6.15 2.73
C VAL A 263 -3.75 6.56 3.29
N MET A 264 -3.51 6.40 4.59
CA MET A 264 -2.23 6.73 5.22
C MET A 264 -1.06 6.01 4.55
N LEU A 265 -1.17 4.68 4.36
CA LEU A 265 -0.14 3.86 3.71
C LEU A 265 0.06 4.25 2.24
N THR A 266 -1.02 4.50 1.50
CA THR A 266 -0.93 4.96 0.10
C THR A 266 -0.15 6.26 0.01
N THR A 267 -0.37 7.23 0.91
CA THR A 267 0.38 8.49 0.90
C THR A 267 1.87 8.35 1.23
N GLN A 268 2.26 7.28 1.92
CA GLN A 268 3.66 7.00 2.23
C GLN A 268 4.35 6.24 1.09
N LEU A 269 3.72 5.18 0.58
CA LEU A 269 4.30 4.32 -0.45
C LEU A 269 4.23 4.93 -1.85
N LEU A 270 3.27 5.85 -2.09
CA LEU A 270 3.14 6.60 -3.33
C LEU A 270 3.31 8.11 -3.08
N PRO A 271 4.53 8.58 -2.76
CA PRO A 271 4.79 9.98 -2.53
C PRO A 271 4.56 10.81 -3.81
N SER A 272 4.31 12.11 -3.66
CA SER A 272 4.08 13.03 -4.78
C SER A 272 5.19 13.01 -5.83
N LYS A 273 6.45 12.83 -5.41
CA LYS A 273 7.61 12.67 -6.30
C LYS A 273 7.52 11.43 -7.19
N TYR A 274 7.00 10.32 -6.65
CA TYR A 274 6.77 9.09 -7.40
C TYR A 274 5.60 9.24 -8.38
N CYS A 275 4.57 9.98 -7.99
CA CYS A 275 3.47 10.32 -8.91
C CYS A 275 3.95 11.19 -10.08
N ASP A 276 4.89 12.12 -9.86
CA ASP A 276 5.53 12.91 -10.92
C ASP A 276 6.36 12.04 -11.86
N LEU A 277 7.13 11.09 -11.32
CA LEU A 277 7.85 10.08 -12.11
C LEU A 277 6.90 9.31 -13.04
N LEU A 278 5.83 8.74 -12.48
CA LEU A 278 4.84 7.99 -13.25
C LEU A 278 4.16 8.87 -14.31
N HIS A 279 3.90 10.13 -13.99
CA HIS A 279 3.33 11.08 -14.93
C HIS A 279 4.27 11.38 -16.10
N LYS A 280 5.56 11.60 -15.85
CA LYS A 280 6.58 11.83 -16.88
C LYS A 280 6.70 10.63 -17.82
N SER A 281 6.83 9.42 -17.27
CA SER A 281 6.90 8.20 -18.07
C SER A 281 5.60 7.97 -18.85
N ALA A 282 4.43 8.26 -18.28
CA ALA A 282 3.16 8.20 -19.00
C ALA A 282 3.06 9.23 -20.14
N ALA A 283 3.63 10.42 -19.97
CA ALA A 283 3.68 11.45 -21.01
C ALA A 283 4.57 11.04 -22.19
N HIS A 284 5.68 10.35 -21.93
CA HIS A 284 6.56 9.77 -22.97
C HIS A 284 5.93 8.57 -23.68
N LEU A 285 5.16 7.76 -22.96
CA LEU A 285 4.50 6.58 -23.52
C LEU A 285 3.41 6.94 -24.53
N GLY A 286 2.57 7.93 -24.22
CA GLY A 286 1.41 8.29 -25.04
C GLY A 286 0.26 7.28 -24.99
N LYS A 287 -0.76 7.51 -25.82
CA LYS A 287 -1.91 6.61 -25.96
C LYS A 287 -2.38 6.54 -27.41
N TRP A 288 -2.79 5.33 -27.80
CA TRP A 288 -3.53 5.09 -29.03
C TRP A 288 -5.04 5.15 -28.80
N GLN A 289 -5.74 5.87 -29.67
CA GLN A 289 -7.20 5.79 -29.78
C GLN A 289 -7.55 4.90 -30.97
N LYS A 290 -8.26 3.80 -30.72
CA LYS A 290 -8.80 2.96 -31.79
C LYS A 290 -9.87 3.76 -32.55
N LEU A 291 -9.73 3.84 -33.87
CA LEU A 291 -10.70 4.43 -34.76
C LEU A 291 -11.57 3.33 -35.36
N GLU A 292 -12.86 3.62 -35.50
CA GLU A 292 -13.80 2.74 -36.18
C GLU A 292 -13.63 2.86 -37.70
N HIS A 293 -13.88 1.76 -38.41
CA HIS A 293 -13.69 1.62 -39.85
C HIS A 293 -14.71 2.48 -40.60
N GLY A 294 -14.38 3.74 -40.89
CA GLY A 294 -15.22 4.58 -41.75
C GLY A 294 -14.80 6.03 -41.91
N SER A 295 -13.97 6.59 -41.03
CA SER A 295 -13.84 8.06 -40.94
C SER A 295 -12.73 8.70 -41.77
N TYR A 296 -11.69 7.98 -42.23
CA TYR A 296 -10.52 8.62 -42.88
C TYR A 296 -9.82 7.72 -43.91
N SER A 297 -10.34 7.67 -45.14
CA SER A 297 -9.72 6.93 -46.26
C SER A 297 -8.58 7.69 -46.95
N ASN A 298 -8.52 9.02 -46.82
CA ASN A 298 -7.61 9.88 -47.60
C ASN A 298 -6.42 10.46 -46.81
N ALA A 299 -6.27 10.11 -45.52
CA ALA A 299 -5.12 10.53 -44.73
C ALA A 299 -3.95 9.55 -44.92
N PRO A 300 -2.68 10.01 -44.97
CA PRO A 300 -1.53 9.13 -45.09
C PRO A 300 -1.50 8.14 -43.93
N GLN A 301 -1.62 6.84 -44.27
CA GLN A 301 -1.63 5.75 -43.29
C GLN A 301 -0.23 5.17 -43.19
N HIS A 302 0.38 5.27 -42.01
CA HIS A 302 1.66 4.62 -41.76
C HIS A 302 1.46 3.23 -41.16
N ILE A 303 2.37 2.30 -41.49
CA ILE A 303 2.45 1.00 -40.83
C ILE A 303 3.15 1.20 -39.48
N TRP A 304 2.63 0.58 -38.42
CA TRP A 304 3.26 0.68 -37.11
C TRP A 304 4.65 0.04 -37.11
N SER A 305 5.60 0.72 -36.49
CA SER A 305 6.97 0.25 -36.26
C SER A 305 7.34 0.45 -34.80
N GLU A 306 8.06 -0.52 -34.24
CA GLU A 306 8.49 -0.53 -32.84
C GLU A 306 9.52 0.57 -32.55
N ASN A 307 10.39 0.88 -33.50
CA ASN A 307 11.53 1.79 -33.31
C ASN A 307 11.20 3.26 -33.60
N THR A 308 9.93 3.60 -33.86
CA THR A 308 9.52 4.95 -34.27
C THR A 308 8.68 5.61 -33.19
N ILE A 309 9.03 6.87 -32.87
CA ILE A 309 8.22 7.74 -32.01
C ILE A 309 7.18 8.44 -32.87
N TRP A 310 5.90 8.20 -32.59
CA TRP A 310 4.82 8.76 -33.38
C TRP A 310 4.36 10.11 -32.80
N PRO A 311 4.36 11.20 -33.60
CA PRO A 311 3.87 12.49 -33.13
C PRO A 311 2.34 12.54 -33.05
N GLN A 312 1.83 13.55 -32.36
CA GLN A 312 0.40 13.72 -32.12
C GLN A 312 -0.41 13.75 -33.43
N GLY A 313 -1.53 13.02 -33.45
CA GLY A 313 -2.48 13.03 -34.56
C GLY A 313 -2.16 12.07 -35.70
N VAL A 314 -0.98 11.42 -35.72
CA VAL A 314 -0.64 10.45 -36.77
C VAL A 314 -1.51 9.20 -36.68
N LEU A 315 -1.90 8.72 -37.86
CA LEU A 315 -2.71 7.53 -38.06
C LEU A 315 -1.82 6.36 -38.41
N VAL A 316 -1.92 5.31 -37.61
CA VAL A 316 -1.11 4.11 -37.75
C VAL A 316 -1.99 2.89 -37.85
N ARG A 317 -1.67 2.00 -38.79
CA ARG A 317 -2.35 0.72 -38.96
C ARG A 317 -1.62 -0.37 -38.19
N HIS A 318 -2.35 -1.06 -37.31
CA HIS A 318 -1.86 -2.21 -36.55
C HIS A 318 -2.99 -3.24 -36.39
N SER A 319 -2.69 -4.52 -36.60
CA SER A 319 -3.65 -5.65 -36.46
C SER A 319 -5.04 -5.39 -37.09
N ARG A 320 -5.07 -4.93 -38.36
CA ARG A 320 -6.28 -4.59 -39.15
C ARG A 320 -7.16 -3.45 -38.61
N CYS A 321 -6.73 -2.78 -37.54
CA CYS A 321 -7.39 -1.61 -36.98
C CYS A 321 -6.56 -0.35 -37.23
N LEU A 322 -7.24 0.79 -37.28
CA LEU A 322 -6.59 2.10 -37.38
C LEU A 322 -6.51 2.72 -35.98
N TYR A 323 -5.35 3.25 -35.63
CA TYR A 323 -5.10 3.89 -34.35
C TYR A 323 -4.61 5.32 -34.58
N ARG A 324 -5.10 6.26 -33.76
CA ARG A 324 -4.65 7.65 -33.73
C ARG A 324 -3.78 7.92 -32.51
N ALA A 325 -2.64 8.58 -32.72
CA ALA A 325 -1.78 9.02 -31.62
C ALA A 325 -2.41 10.23 -30.90
N MET A 326 -2.64 10.11 -29.58
CA MET A 326 -3.26 11.15 -28.76
C MET A 326 -2.26 12.02 -27.98
N GLY A 327 -1.05 11.50 -27.72
CA GLY A 327 0.00 12.20 -26.98
C GLY A 327 0.96 12.98 -27.88
N PRO A 328 1.77 13.91 -27.32
CA PRO A 328 2.82 14.63 -28.06
C PRO A 328 3.89 13.68 -28.59
N TYR A 329 4.23 12.66 -27.79
CA TYR A 329 5.04 11.52 -28.16
C TYR A 329 4.22 10.26 -27.92
N ASN A 330 4.24 9.32 -28.85
CA ASN A 330 3.52 8.06 -28.70
C ASN A 330 4.42 6.89 -29.08
N VAL A 331 4.73 6.09 -28.07
CA VAL A 331 5.63 4.95 -28.11
C VAL A 331 4.90 3.66 -27.70
N ALA A 332 3.70 3.78 -27.10
CA ALA A 332 2.87 2.66 -26.68
C ALA A 332 2.67 1.62 -27.80
N VAL A 333 2.47 0.36 -27.42
CA VAL A 333 2.11 -0.68 -28.38
C VAL A 333 0.60 -0.55 -28.69
N PRO A 334 0.20 -0.31 -29.94
CA PRO A 334 -1.21 -0.27 -30.31
C PRO A 334 -1.85 -1.63 -30.04
N SER A 335 -3.01 -1.64 -29.39
CA SER A 335 -3.77 -2.80 -28.87
C SER A 335 -3.43 -3.28 -27.44
N ASP A 336 -2.34 -2.83 -26.82
CA ASP A 336 -2.10 -3.18 -25.41
C ASP A 336 -2.99 -2.37 -24.45
N VAL A 337 -3.85 -3.09 -23.72
CA VAL A 337 -4.74 -2.53 -22.69
C VAL A 337 -3.95 -2.06 -21.47
N SER A 338 -2.80 -2.68 -21.19
CA SER A 338 -1.98 -2.35 -20.02
C SER A 338 -1.37 -0.95 -20.16
N HIS A 339 -0.81 -0.62 -21.32
CA HIS A 339 -0.31 0.73 -21.65
C HIS A 339 -1.44 1.77 -21.65
N ALA A 340 -2.62 1.41 -22.16
CA ALA A 340 -3.77 2.31 -22.15
C ALA A 340 -4.27 2.64 -20.72
N ARG A 341 -4.29 1.65 -19.81
CA ARG A 341 -4.64 1.84 -18.40
C ARG A 341 -3.60 2.67 -17.66
N PHE A 342 -2.31 2.40 -17.88
CA PHE A 342 -1.20 3.16 -17.29
C PHE A 342 -1.29 4.64 -17.70
N TYR A 343 -1.43 4.91 -19.00
CA TYR A 343 -1.61 6.27 -19.50
C TYR A 343 -2.86 6.92 -18.90
N PHE A 344 -4.00 6.22 -18.87
CA PHE A 344 -5.22 6.77 -18.28
C PHE A 344 -4.99 7.19 -16.82
N LEU A 345 -4.41 6.31 -16.00
CA LEU A 345 -4.24 6.55 -14.56
C LEU A 345 -3.26 7.70 -14.27
N PHE A 346 -2.13 7.77 -14.99
CA PHE A 346 -1.00 8.67 -14.66
C PHE A 346 -0.85 9.89 -15.57
N HIS A 347 -1.57 9.96 -16.70
CA HIS A 347 -1.51 11.14 -17.58
C HIS A 347 -1.96 12.43 -16.88
N ARG A 348 -2.83 12.35 -15.86
CA ARG A 348 -3.13 13.48 -14.97
C ARG A 348 -2.56 13.18 -13.57
N PRO A 349 -1.50 13.87 -13.13
CA PRO A 349 -0.81 13.55 -11.87
C PRO A 349 -1.72 13.75 -10.65
N LEU A 350 -2.70 14.66 -10.76
CA LEU A 350 -3.67 14.94 -9.70
C LEU A 350 -4.77 13.87 -9.55
N ARG A 351 -4.89 12.90 -10.47
CA ARG A 351 -6.03 11.97 -10.46
C ARG A 351 -6.02 11.03 -9.26
N LEU A 352 -4.89 10.38 -9.01
CA LEU A 352 -4.70 9.48 -7.87
C LEU A 352 -4.88 10.25 -6.55
N LEU A 353 -4.32 11.45 -6.47
CA LEU A 353 -4.42 12.30 -5.30
C LEU A 353 -5.85 12.79 -5.04
N ASN A 354 -6.58 13.19 -6.08
CA ASN A 354 -7.99 13.57 -5.99
C ASN A 354 -8.87 12.39 -5.56
N LEU A 355 -8.56 11.16 -6.02
CA LEU A 355 -9.25 9.96 -5.58
C LEU A 355 -9.04 9.72 -4.07
N LEU A 356 -7.81 9.85 -3.57
CA LEU A 356 -7.51 9.71 -2.15
C LEU A 356 -8.20 10.79 -1.30
N ILE A 357 -8.22 12.04 -1.77
CA ILE A 357 -8.94 13.13 -1.11
C ILE A 357 -10.45 12.87 -1.09
N LEU A 358 -11.00 12.31 -2.17
CA LEU A 358 -12.42 11.96 -2.22
C LEU A 358 -12.76 10.87 -1.22
N ILE A 359 -11.94 9.82 -1.13
CA ILE A 359 -12.11 8.71 -0.18
C ILE A 359 -12.02 9.24 1.26
N GLU A 360 -10.95 9.95 1.60
CA GLU A 360 -10.73 10.49 2.94
C GLU A 360 -11.81 11.53 3.32
N GLY A 361 -12.15 12.43 2.40
CA GLY A 361 -13.20 13.42 2.61
C GLY A 361 -14.58 12.80 2.84
N SER A 362 -14.88 11.69 2.14
CA SER A 362 -16.11 10.93 2.36
C SER A 362 -16.14 10.27 3.74
N VAL A 363 -15.00 9.73 4.21
CA VAL A 363 -14.88 9.15 5.55
C VAL A 363 -15.04 10.23 6.63
N VAL A 364 -14.36 11.36 6.51
CA VAL A 364 -14.47 12.49 7.45
C VAL A 364 -15.89 13.04 7.49
N PHE A 365 -16.56 13.17 6.34
CA PHE A 365 -17.95 13.60 6.28
C PHE A 365 -18.89 12.61 6.96
N TYR A 366 -18.70 11.31 6.72
CA TYR A 366 -19.45 10.26 7.40
C TYR A 366 -19.23 10.28 8.93
N GLN A 367 -17.99 10.46 9.38
CA GLN A 367 -17.65 10.56 10.80
C GLN A 367 -18.30 11.77 11.46
N LEU A 368 -18.30 12.93 10.80
CA LEU A 368 -18.99 14.14 11.27
C LEU A 368 -20.50 13.93 11.35
N TYR A 369 -21.10 13.34 10.31
CA TYR A 369 -22.53 13.02 10.31
C TYR A 369 -22.89 12.02 11.43
N SER A 370 -22.09 10.98 11.62
CA SER A 370 -22.28 9.97 12.67
C SER A 370 -22.12 10.58 14.07
N LEU A 371 -21.15 11.49 14.24
CA LEU A 371 -20.92 12.22 15.49
C LEU A 371 -22.13 13.08 15.87
N LEU A 372 -22.73 13.79 14.91
CA LEU A 372 -23.93 14.62 15.14
C LEU A 372 -25.16 13.79 15.53
N ARG A 373 -25.24 12.54 15.06
CA ARG A 373 -26.35 11.62 15.35
C ARG A 373 -26.11 10.77 16.61
N SER A 374 -24.91 10.78 17.15
CA SER A 374 -24.52 9.89 18.24
C SER A 374 -25.09 10.34 19.59
N GLU A 375 -26.05 9.58 20.12
CA GLU A 375 -26.62 9.80 21.46
C GLU A 375 -25.80 9.14 22.58
N LYS A 376 -24.99 8.12 22.26
CA LYS A 376 -24.22 7.34 23.26
C LYS A 376 -22.82 7.91 23.43
N TRP A 377 -22.38 8.08 24.69
CA TRP A 377 -21.06 8.65 25.01
C TRP A 377 -19.89 7.90 24.34
N ASN A 378 -19.96 6.57 24.27
CA ASN A 378 -18.89 5.74 23.71
C ASN A 378 -18.77 5.94 22.19
N HIS A 379 -19.89 6.10 21.49
CA HIS A 379 -19.92 6.38 20.06
C HIS A 379 -19.37 7.77 19.77
N THR A 380 -19.72 8.76 20.58
CA THR A 380 -19.23 10.14 20.45
C THR A 380 -17.73 10.23 20.68
N LEU A 381 -17.21 9.59 21.74
CA LEU A 381 -15.78 9.55 22.05
C LEU A 381 -14.99 8.81 20.96
N SER A 382 -15.49 7.65 20.53
CA SER A 382 -14.92 6.84 19.45
C SER A 382 -14.77 7.66 18.16
N MET A 383 -15.83 8.35 17.74
CA MET A 383 -15.80 9.15 16.51
C MET A 383 -14.89 10.38 16.64
N ALA A 384 -14.92 11.08 17.77
CA ALA A 384 -14.10 12.28 17.98
C ALA A 384 -12.58 11.98 17.90
N LEU A 385 -12.13 10.88 18.52
CA LEU A 385 -10.71 10.50 18.53
C LEU A 385 -10.20 10.07 17.15
N ILE A 386 -10.99 9.29 16.38
CA ILE A 386 -10.60 8.89 15.01
C ILE A 386 -10.61 10.11 14.08
N LEU A 387 -11.62 10.96 14.21
CA LEU A 387 -11.75 12.19 13.42
C LEU A 387 -10.54 13.12 13.62
N PHE A 388 -10.05 13.24 14.86
CA PHE A 388 -8.83 14.00 15.15
C PHE A 388 -7.60 13.47 14.38
N CYS A 389 -7.41 12.14 14.33
CA CYS A 389 -6.34 11.53 13.55
C CYS A 389 -6.50 11.79 12.04
N ASN A 390 -7.73 11.73 11.54
CA ASN A 390 -8.05 11.90 10.12
C ASN A 390 -7.80 13.34 9.63
N TYR A 391 -7.95 14.36 10.48
CA TYR A 391 -7.66 15.74 10.09
C TYR A 391 -6.21 15.95 9.66
N TYR A 392 -5.26 15.29 10.32
CA TYR A 392 -3.86 15.36 9.92
C TYR A 392 -3.64 14.77 8.51
N VAL A 393 -4.28 13.63 8.22
CA VAL A 393 -4.18 12.96 6.91
C VAL A 393 -4.80 13.82 5.80
N LEU A 394 -6.00 14.35 6.06
CA LEU A 394 -6.69 15.24 5.13
C LEU A 394 -5.87 16.52 4.86
N PHE A 395 -5.33 17.15 5.90
CA PHE A 395 -4.46 18.32 5.74
C PHE A 395 -3.23 18.00 4.88
N LYS A 396 -2.56 16.88 5.13
CA LYS A 396 -1.39 16.45 4.36
C LYS A 396 -1.75 16.23 2.88
N LEU A 397 -2.86 15.55 2.59
CA LEU A 397 -3.34 15.32 1.23
C LEU A 397 -3.68 16.63 0.49
N LEU A 398 -4.38 17.55 1.16
CA LEU A 398 -4.74 18.86 0.60
C LEU A 398 -3.49 19.71 0.33
N ARG A 399 -2.52 19.72 1.25
CA ARG A 399 -1.24 20.39 1.05
C ARG A 399 -0.53 19.84 -0.19
N ASP A 400 -0.42 18.52 -0.30
CA ASP A 400 0.26 17.88 -1.44
C ASP A 400 -0.47 18.18 -2.76
N ARG A 401 -1.82 18.29 -2.73
CA ARG A 401 -2.61 18.69 -3.91
C ARG A 401 -2.33 20.12 -4.31
N ILE A 402 -2.27 21.06 -3.36
CA ILE A 402 -2.01 22.46 -3.65
C ILE A 402 -0.60 22.62 -4.23
N VAL A 403 0.39 21.97 -3.63
CA VAL A 403 1.80 22.02 -4.08
C VAL A 403 1.93 21.45 -5.49
N LEU A 404 1.39 20.25 -5.73
CA LEU A 404 1.46 19.59 -7.04
C LEU A 404 0.63 20.35 -8.09
N GLY A 405 -0.54 20.85 -7.70
CA GLY A 405 -1.41 21.67 -8.54
C GLY A 405 -0.74 22.96 -8.99
N ARG A 406 -0.02 23.65 -8.09
CA ARG A 406 0.81 24.81 -8.44
C ARG A 406 1.93 24.43 -9.40
N ALA A 407 2.68 23.37 -9.10
CA ALA A 407 3.79 22.93 -9.95
C ALA A 407 3.40 22.64 -11.41
N TYR A 408 2.19 22.09 -11.65
CA TYR A 408 1.70 21.80 -13.01
C TYR A 408 0.79 22.89 -13.60
N SER A 409 0.47 23.97 -12.88
CA SER A 409 -0.21 25.14 -13.47
C SER A 409 0.77 26.17 -14.02
N TYR A 410 2.01 26.24 -13.49
CA TYR A 410 3.07 27.10 -14.03
C TYR A 410 3.45 26.84 -15.50
N PRO A 411 3.48 25.60 -16.02
CA PRO A 411 3.79 25.35 -17.43
C PRO A 411 2.75 25.97 -18.37
N LEU A 412 1.46 25.91 -18.01
CA LEU A 412 0.37 26.43 -18.85
C LEU A 412 0.47 27.95 -19.07
N ASN A 413 0.75 28.73 -18.03
CA ASN A 413 0.92 30.19 -18.15
C ASN A 413 2.18 30.58 -18.96
N SER A 414 3.25 29.80 -18.90
CA SER A 414 4.48 30.11 -19.67
C SER A 414 4.36 29.81 -21.17
N TYR A 415 3.45 28.92 -21.57
CA TYR A 415 3.13 28.71 -22.98
C TYR A 415 2.14 29.75 -23.50
N GLU A 416 1.18 30.22 -22.69
CA GLU A 416 0.30 31.34 -23.08
C GLU A 416 1.06 32.67 -23.24
N LEU A 417 2.09 32.91 -22.42
CA LEU A 417 2.95 34.10 -22.55
C LEU A 417 3.96 34.05 -23.73
N LYS A 418 4.06 32.93 -24.44
CA LYS A 418 4.84 32.83 -25.69
C LYS A 418 3.97 32.83 -26.96
N VAL A 419 2.65 32.87 -26.79
CA VAL A 419 1.67 32.81 -27.90
C VAL A 419 0.89 34.14 -28.04
N ASN A 420 1.06 35.08 -27.10
CA ASN A 420 0.76 36.50 -27.30
C ASN A 420 2.04 37.27 -27.62
#